data_AF-A0A0P7ZN36-F1
#
_entry.id   AF-A0A0P7ZN36-F1
#
_cell.length_a   1.000
_cell.length_b   1.000
_cell.length_c   1.000
_cell.angle_alpha   90.00
_cell.angle_beta   90.00
_cell.angle_gamma   90.00
#
_symmetry.space_group_name_H-M   'P 1'
#
loop_
_entity.id
_entity.type
_entity.pdbx_description
1 polymer ?
#
loop_
_entity_poly.entity_id
_entity_poly.type
_entity_poly.pdbx_seq_one_letter_code
_entity_poly.pdbx_strand_id
1 'polypeptide(L)'
;MSDAAPPPSPTPSPSSERGELAEEVFGFNLRSVRSLIDLLIAPRKVFASIIARDRAYTPMVRLWLALLGVQIAISVIWGGYGAIAAQSLQNADPEVIAQLESATGRTREQFFSLYGSIMSVLHGPLVGGFTALSVLVLARFGEKRSFGTNLNLVFAILTAGSIFGLALMPVALAGTQTALMSFIVTAILTLIYALTFIRGATPSLAAGMAGRIVKGVVLSITILLLVLIGGFLANILSLVIASAWPA
;
A
#
# COMPACT_ATOMS: atom_id res chain seq x y z
N MET A 1 -43.92 4.23 46.19
CA MET A 1 -43.32 3.17 45.36
C MET A 1 -41.87 3.54 45.21
N SER A 2 -40.97 2.65 45.63
CA SER A 2 -39.54 2.92 45.81
C SER A 2 -38.84 2.95 44.46
N ASP A 3 -38.19 4.07 44.12
CA ASP A 3 -37.23 4.16 43.03
C ASP A 3 -36.02 3.29 43.37
N ALA A 4 -35.97 2.10 42.79
CA ALA A 4 -34.80 1.23 42.89
C ALA A 4 -33.67 1.84 42.04
N ALA A 5 -32.53 2.12 42.67
CA ALA A 5 -31.35 2.60 41.99
C ALA A 5 -30.92 1.61 40.89
N PRO A 6 -30.48 2.10 39.71
CA PRO A 6 -30.01 1.23 38.64
C PRO A 6 -28.81 0.40 39.12
N PRO A 7 -28.69 -0.86 38.65
CA PRO A 7 -27.57 -1.72 39.04
C PRO A 7 -26.23 -1.09 38.62
N PRO A 8 -25.17 -1.27 39.43
CA PRO A 8 -23.85 -0.73 39.12
C PRO A 8 -23.35 -1.29 37.79
N SER A 9 -22.78 -0.41 36.97
CA SER A 9 -22.13 -0.77 35.71
C SER A 9 -21.10 -1.88 35.95
N PRO A 10 -21.04 -2.92 35.10
CA PRO A 10 -20.03 -3.96 35.23
C PRO A 10 -18.64 -3.32 35.20
N THR A 11 -17.82 -3.63 36.20
CA THR A 11 -16.43 -3.18 36.26
C THR A 11 -15.68 -3.70 35.03
N PRO A 12 -14.99 -2.81 34.28
CA PRO A 12 -14.21 -3.22 33.13
C PRO A 12 -13.17 -4.26 33.55
N SER A 13 -13.01 -5.30 32.73
CA SER A 13 -12.03 -6.34 33.01
C SER A 13 -10.61 -5.78 32.79
N PRO A 14 -9.58 -6.26 33.52
CA PRO A 14 -8.21 -5.75 33.38
C PRO A 14 -7.61 -5.90 31.97
N SER A 15 -8.20 -6.76 31.13
CA SER A 15 -7.83 -6.90 29.71
C SER A 15 -8.43 -5.81 28.82
N SER A 16 -9.55 -5.20 29.20
CA SER A 16 -10.17 -4.09 28.49
C SER A 16 -9.39 -2.78 28.69
N GLU A 17 -8.94 -2.49 29.91
CA GLU A 17 -8.17 -1.27 30.23
C GLU A 17 -6.81 -1.22 29.50
N ARG A 18 -6.09 -2.35 29.42
CA ARG A 18 -4.82 -2.43 28.67
C ARG A 18 -5.03 -2.26 27.16
N GLY A 19 -6.18 -2.73 26.66
CA GLY A 19 -6.59 -2.55 25.26
C GLY A 19 -6.92 -1.10 24.95
N GLU A 20 -7.64 -0.42 25.83
CA GLU A 20 -7.99 1.00 25.72
C GLU A 20 -6.74 1.89 25.80
N LEU A 21 -5.83 1.64 26.76
CA LEU A 21 -4.58 2.40 26.87
C LEU A 21 -3.65 2.20 25.65
N ALA A 22 -3.59 0.99 25.08
CA ALA A 22 -2.84 0.76 23.85
C ALA A 22 -3.51 1.42 22.62
N GLU A 23 -4.84 1.44 22.58
CA GLU A 23 -5.63 2.11 21.53
C GLU A 23 -5.48 3.64 21.62
N GLU A 24 -5.39 4.21 22.83
CA GLU A 24 -5.14 5.63 23.10
C GLU A 24 -3.69 6.05 22.79
N VAL A 25 -2.69 5.27 23.23
CA VAL A 25 -1.27 5.66 23.13
C VAL A 25 -0.71 5.49 21.72
N PHE A 26 -1.13 4.47 20.98
CA PHE A 26 -0.59 4.20 19.63
C PHE A 26 -1.53 4.63 18.50
N GLY A 27 -2.78 5.00 18.78
CA GLY A 27 -3.80 5.26 17.75
C GLY A 27 -4.06 4.05 16.83
N PHE A 28 -3.49 2.89 17.17
CA PHE A 28 -3.51 1.67 16.38
C PHE A 28 -4.66 0.81 16.90
N ASN A 29 -5.82 0.98 16.27
CA ASN A 29 -6.99 0.18 16.59
C ASN A 29 -6.65 -1.32 16.44
N LEU A 30 -6.85 -2.14 17.49
CA LEU A 30 -6.63 -3.59 17.47
C LEU A 30 -7.35 -4.28 16.29
N ARG A 31 -8.48 -3.70 15.86
CA ARG A 31 -9.22 -4.12 14.66
C ARG A 31 -8.38 -4.00 13.38
N SER A 32 -7.54 -2.97 13.26
CA SER A 32 -6.66 -2.78 12.10
C SER A 32 -5.60 -3.88 12.04
N VAL A 33 -4.95 -4.19 13.16
CA VAL A 33 -3.97 -5.29 13.24
C VAL A 33 -4.65 -6.62 12.91
N ARG A 34 -5.81 -6.90 13.51
CA ARG A 34 -6.61 -8.09 13.17
C ARG A 34 -6.98 -8.14 11.69
N SER A 35 -7.35 -7.02 11.09
CA SER A 35 -7.69 -6.94 9.67
C SER A 35 -6.50 -7.29 8.78
N LEU A 36 -5.30 -6.81 9.12
CA LEU A 36 -4.07 -7.15 8.40
C LEU A 36 -3.72 -8.64 8.54
N ILE A 37 -3.80 -9.18 9.75
CA ILE A 37 -3.52 -10.61 10.02
C ILE A 37 -4.52 -11.51 9.26
N ASP A 38 -5.82 -11.23 9.39
CA ASP A 38 -6.87 -12.02 8.73
C ASP A 38 -6.77 -11.88 7.20
N LEU A 39 -6.32 -10.74 6.67
CA LEU A 39 -6.09 -10.56 5.24
C LEU A 39 -4.97 -11.48 4.72
N LEU A 40 -3.92 -11.73 5.51
CA LEU A 40 -2.81 -12.61 5.14
C LEU A 40 -3.16 -14.10 5.32
N ILE A 41 -3.79 -14.44 6.46
CA ILE A 41 -4.03 -15.85 6.83
C ILE A 41 -5.33 -16.36 6.23
N ALA A 42 -6.40 -15.57 6.31
CA ALA A 42 -7.77 -15.94 5.95
C ALA A 42 -8.46 -14.87 5.07
N PRO A 43 -7.89 -14.50 3.91
CA PRO A 43 -8.40 -13.40 3.06
C PRO A 43 -9.87 -13.57 2.69
N ARG A 44 -10.36 -14.82 2.61
CA ARG A 44 -11.77 -15.12 2.31
C ARG A 44 -12.73 -14.52 3.35
N LYS A 45 -12.36 -14.53 4.63
CA LYS A 45 -13.18 -13.94 5.70
C LYS A 45 -13.29 -12.42 5.50
N VAL A 46 -12.16 -11.78 5.21
CA VAL A 46 -12.09 -10.34 4.94
C VAL A 46 -12.92 -9.97 3.71
N PHE A 47 -12.76 -10.69 2.60
CA PHE A 47 -13.49 -10.43 1.36
C PHE A 47 -15.00 -10.64 1.54
N ALA A 48 -15.40 -11.71 2.22
CA ALA A 48 -16.81 -11.98 2.52
C ALA A 48 -17.41 -10.86 3.37
N SER A 49 -16.71 -10.40 4.40
CA SER A 49 -17.14 -9.26 5.24
C SER A 49 -17.27 -7.96 4.44
N ILE A 50 -16.31 -7.66 3.55
CA ILE A 50 -16.37 -6.49 2.67
C ILE A 50 -17.60 -6.54 1.76
N ILE A 51 -17.90 -7.71 1.19
CA ILE A 51 -19.06 -7.94 0.32
C ILE A 51 -20.36 -7.81 1.12
N ALA A 52 -20.42 -8.40 2.31
CA ALA A 52 -21.57 -8.35 3.22
C ALA A 52 -21.76 -6.97 3.88
N ARG A 53 -20.74 -6.11 3.86
CA ARG A 53 -20.72 -4.78 4.50
C ARG A 53 -20.96 -4.82 6.01
N ASP A 54 -20.51 -5.89 6.67
CA ASP A 54 -20.75 -6.13 8.11
C ASP A 54 -19.85 -5.30 9.06
N ARG A 55 -18.92 -4.51 8.51
CA ARG A 55 -17.97 -3.64 9.25
C ARG A 55 -17.11 -4.38 10.30
N ALA A 56 -16.96 -5.70 10.20
CA ALA A 56 -16.12 -6.49 11.10
C ALA A 56 -14.62 -6.11 10.99
N TYR A 57 -14.19 -5.68 9.81
CA TYR A 57 -12.82 -5.26 9.52
C TYR A 57 -12.71 -3.75 9.25
N THR A 58 -11.53 -3.20 9.48
CA THR A 58 -11.20 -1.82 9.12
C THR A 58 -11.26 -1.67 7.59
N PRO A 59 -11.80 -0.56 7.04
CA PRO A 59 -11.75 -0.32 5.60
C PRO A 59 -10.32 -0.41 5.05
N MET A 60 -10.12 -1.18 3.98
CA MET A 60 -8.80 -1.50 3.43
C MET A 60 -8.11 -0.27 2.84
N VAL A 61 -8.87 0.69 2.32
CA VAL A 61 -8.32 1.99 1.89
C VAL A 61 -7.63 2.69 3.06
N ARG A 62 -8.24 2.67 4.26
CA ARG A 62 -7.66 3.27 5.47
C ARG A 62 -6.41 2.51 5.92
N LEU A 63 -6.45 1.17 5.88
CA LEU A 63 -5.28 0.34 6.21
C LEU A 63 -4.13 0.59 5.24
N TRP A 64 -4.41 0.67 3.95
CA TRP A 64 -3.40 0.96 2.93
C TRP A 64 -2.79 2.35 3.13
N LEU A 65 -3.58 3.39 3.43
CA LEU A 65 -3.05 4.71 3.76
C LEU A 65 -2.18 4.70 5.02
N ALA A 66 -2.56 3.92 6.04
CA ALA A 66 -1.74 3.76 7.23
C ALA A 66 -0.40 3.05 6.90
N LEU A 67 -0.43 1.99 6.09
CA LEU A 67 0.79 1.32 5.63
C LEU A 67 1.66 2.22 4.75
N LEU A 68 1.06 3.06 3.92
CA LEU A 68 1.78 4.07 3.14
C LEU A 68 2.48 5.08 4.06
N GLY A 69 1.81 5.53 5.12
CA GLY A 69 2.44 6.38 6.15
C GLY A 69 3.65 5.69 6.78
N VAL A 70 3.53 4.41 7.13
CA VAL A 70 4.65 3.60 7.65
C VAL A 70 5.77 3.46 6.61
N GLN A 71 5.45 3.23 5.33
CA GLN A 71 6.44 3.18 4.23
C GLN A 71 7.22 4.49 4.12
N ILE A 72 6.51 5.63 4.18
CA ILE A 72 7.14 6.96 4.13
C ILE A 72 8.03 7.16 5.36
N ALA A 73 7.55 6.83 6.56
CA ALA A 73 8.33 6.97 7.79
C ALA A 73 9.63 6.14 7.75
N ILE A 74 9.54 4.88 7.33
CA ILE A 74 10.72 4.01 7.18
C ILE A 74 11.63 4.56 6.07
N SER A 75 11.07 5.02 4.96
CA SER A 75 11.86 5.63 3.88
C SER A 75 12.67 6.82 4.41
N VAL A 76 12.06 7.72 5.19
CA VAL A 76 12.74 8.89 5.80
C VAL A 76 13.89 8.46 6.70
N ILE A 77 13.74 7.41 7.52
CA ILE A 77 14.82 6.87 8.37
C ILE A 77 16.03 6.44 7.52
N TRP A 78 15.81 6.02 6.27
CA TRP A 78 16.84 5.61 5.32
C TRP A 78 17.26 6.71 4.33
N GLY A 79 16.94 7.98 4.59
CA GLY A 79 17.29 9.11 3.71
C GLY A 79 16.28 9.39 2.59
N GLY A 80 15.11 8.78 2.67
CA GLY A 80 13.97 9.02 1.79
C GLY A 80 14.12 8.45 0.38
N TYR A 81 13.16 8.79 -0.49
CA TYR A 81 13.25 8.52 -1.92
C TYR A 81 14.45 9.22 -2.59
N GLY A 82 14.95 10.30 -1.98
CA GLY A 82 16.13 11.02 -2.45
C GLY A 82 17.40 10.17 -2.36
N ALA A 83 17.63 9.48 -1.24
CA ALA A 83 18.78 8.58 -1.08
C ALA A 83 18.74 7.41 -2.08
N ILE A 84 17.56 6.82 -2.31
CA ILE A 84 17.39 5.73 -3.30
C ILE A 84 17.72 6.24 -4.70
N ALA A 85 17.22 7.42 -5.09
CA ALA A 85 17.52 8.02 -6.38
C ALA A 85 19.01 8.38 -6.51
N ALA A 86 19.59 8.99 -5.48
CA ALA A 86 21.01 9.32 -5.45
C ALA A 86 21.89 8.07 -5.62
N GLN A 87 21.50 6.95 -4.99
CA GLN A 87 22.17 5.65 -5.12
C GLN A 87 22.11 5.10 -6.55
N SER A 88 20.95 5.21 -7.21
CA SER A 88 20.81 4.78 -8.61
C SER A 88 21.73 5.54 -9.58
N LEU A 89 22.12 6.76 -9.21
CA LEU A 89 23.03 7.62 -9.96
C LEU A 89 24.45 7.68 -9.36
N GLN A 90 24.81 6.79 -8.44
CA GLN A 90 26.19 6.71 -7.92
C GLN A 90 27.19 6.32 -9.00
N ASN A 91 26.76 5.50 -9.97
CA ASN A 91 27.58 5.07 -11.11
C ASN A 91 27.29 5.87 -12.39
N ALA A 92 26.55 6.98 -12.28
CA ALA A 92 26.32 7.85 -13.43
C ALA A 92 27.63 8.55 -13.82
N ASP A 93 27.76 8.86 -15.11
CA ASP A 93 28.88 9.66 -15.61
C ASP A 93 28.97 10.99 -14.84
N PRO A 94 30.14 11.37 -14.29
CA PRO A 94 30.33 12.67 -13.66
C PRO A 94 29.86 13.85 -14.52
N GLU A 95 29.95 13.74 -15.85
CA GLU A 95 29.46 14.77 -16.77
C GLU A 95 27.95 14.98 -16.66
N VAL A 96 27.17 13.89 -16.53
CA VAL A 96 25.71 13.96 -16.37
C VAL A 96 25.34 14.66 -15.05
N ILE A 97 26.10 14.40 -13.98
CA ILE A 97 25.89 15.06 -12.70
C ILE A 97 26.21 16.56 -12.81
N ALA A 98 27.34 16.92 -13.42
CA ALA A 98 27.71 18.32 -13.63
C ALA A 98 26.68 19.08 -14.49
N GLN A 99 26.14 18.44 -15.53
CA GLN A 99 25.06 19.00 -16.35
C GLN A 99 23.79 19.22 -15.54
N LEU A 100 23.41 18.27 -14.66
CA LEU A 100 22.25 18.41 -13.78
C LEU A 100 22.43 19.59 -12.82
N GLU A 101 23.60 19.72 -12.18
CA GLU A 101 23.88 20.81 -11.24
C GLU A 101 23.87 22.17 -11.96
N SER A 102 24.50 22.24 -13.14
CA SER A 102 24.50 23.46 -13.96
C SER A 102 23.09 23.84 -14.43
N ALA A 103 22.29 22.88 -14.86
CA ALA A 103 20.93 23.14 -15.35
C ALA A 103 19.95 23.54 -14.24
N THR A 104 20.12 23.00 -13.03
CA THR A 104 19.19 23.23 -11.90
C THR A 104 19.67 24.30 -10.93
N GLY A 105 20.93 24.73 -11.03
CA GLY A 105 21.57 25.67 -10.11
C GLY A 105 21.72 25.13 -8.68
N ARG A 106 21.68 23.81 -8.49
CA ARG A 106 21.68 23.13 -7.19
C ARG A 106 22.79 22.11 -7.11
N THR A 107 23.26 21.83 -5.89
CA THR A 107 24.12 20.66 -5.69
C THR A 107 23.30 19.38 -5.85
N ARG A 108 24.00 18.28 -6.17
CA ARG A 108 23.44 16.93 -6.21
C ARG A 108 22.56 16.60 -5.00
N GLU A 109 23.03 16.90 -3.79
CA GLU A 109 22.33 16.59 -2.54
C GLU A 109 21.05 17.40 -2.39
N GLN A 110 21.10 18.69 -2.72
CA GLN A 110 19.93 19.57 -2.67
C GLN A 110 18.85 19.11 -3.65
N PHE A 111 19.25 18.74 -4.86
CA PHE A 111 18.35 18.22 -5.88
C PHE A 111 17.65 16.93 -5.42
N PHE A 112 18.41 15.93 -4.94
CA PHE A 112 17.82 14.65 -4.53
C PHE A 112 16.98 14.77 -3.25
N SER A 113 17.33 15.66 -2.33
CA SER A 113 16.51 15.96 -1.15
C SER A 113 15.13 16.53 -1.56
N LEU A 114 15.13 17.51 -2.48
CA LEU A 114 13.89 18.09 -3.00
C LEU A 114 13.06 17.05 -3.78
N TYR A 115 13.70 16.34 -4.71
CA TYR A 115 13.08 15.23 -5.45
C TYR A 115 12.45 14.21 -4.50
N GLY A 116 13.19 13.78 -3.46
CA GLY A 116 12.72 12.80 -2.49
C GLY A 116 11.51 13.30 -1.70
N SER A 117 11.47 14.59 -1.37
CA SER A 117 10.35 15.22 -0.66
C SER A 117 9.09 15.24 -1.54
N ILE A 118 9.23 15.65 -2.80
CA ILE A 118 8.12 15.66 -3.77
C ILE A 118 7.62 14.24 -4.02
N MET A 119 8.53 13.29 -4.24
CA MET A 119 8.21 11.89 -4.50
C MET A 119 7.45 11.26 -3.32
N SER A 120 7.86 11.56 -2.08
CA SER A 120 7.18 11.08 -0.86
C SER A 120 5.71 11.52 -0.80
N VAL A 121 5.41 12.72 -1.28
CA VAL A 121 4.05 13.27 -1.31
C VAL A 121 3.25 12.73 -2.49
N LEU A 122 3.84 12.65 -3.69
CA LEU A 122 3.14 12.29 -4.92
C LEU A 122 2.92 10.78 -5.08
N HIS A 123 3.86 9.96 -4.61
CA HIS A 123 3.87 8.52 -4.88
C HIS A 123 2.58 7.84 -4.40
N GLY A 124 2.17 8.11 -3.15
CA GLY A 124 0.95 7.54 -2.58
C GLY A 124 -0.31 7.85 -3.40
N PRO A 125 -0.71 9.13 -3.52
CA PRO A 125 -1.90 9.53 -4.27
C PRO A 125 -1.91 9.01 -5.71
N LEU A 126 -0.78 9.04 -6.42
CA LEU A 126 -0.70 8.55 -7.80
C LEU A 126 -0.82 7.04 -7.87
N VAL A 127 -0.02 6.28 -7.12
CA VAL A 127 -0.09 4.81 -7.14
C VAL A 127 -1.45 4.31 -6.64
N GLY A 128 -1.98 4.88 -5.56
CA GLY A 128 -3.31 4.54 -5.04
C GLY A 128 -4.43 4.90 -6.00
N GLY A 129 -4.38 6.10 -6.59
CA GLY A 129 -5.35 6.59 -7.56
C GLY A 129 -5.39 5.76 -8.83
N PHE A 130 -4.23 5.45 -9.42
CA PHE A 130 -4.16 4.57 -10.58
C PHE A 130 -4.59 3.15 -10.23
N THR A 131 -4.17 2.60 -9.09
CA THR A 131 -4.58 1.25 -8.67
C THR A 131 -6.10 1.16 -8.46
N ALA A 132 -6.74 2.23 -7.98
CA ALA A 132 -8.19 2.30 -7.85
C ALA A 132 -8.92 2.06 -9.19
N LEU A 133 -8.31 2.35 -10.34
CA LEU A 133 -8.89 2.07 -11.66
C LEU A 133 -9.06 0.56 -11.94
N SER A 134 -8.33 -0.31 -11.24
CA SER A 134 -8.53 -1.77 -11.34
C SER A 134 -9.93 -2.22 -10.87
N VAL A 135 -10.66 -1.34 -10.17
CA VAL A 135 -12.07 -1.54 -9.83
C VAL A 135 -12.93 -1.77 -11.08
N LEU A 136 -12.55 -1.20 -12.23
CA LEU A 136 -13.25 -1.37 -13.51
C LEU A 136 -13.18 -2.81 -13.99
N VAL A 137 -12.04 -3.48 -13.80
CA VAL A 137 -11.84 -4.90 -14.11
C VAL A 137 -12.60 -5.76 -13.10
N LEU A 138 -12.44 -5.49 -11.81
CA LEU A 138 -13.12 -6.24 -10.75
C LEU A 138 -14.65 -6.13 -10.85
N ALA A 139 -15.19 -4.99 -11.29
CA ALA A 139 -16.63 -4.80 -11.48
C ALA A 139 -17.22 -5.72 -12.57
N ARG A 140 -16.39 -6.28 -13.47
CA ARG A 140 -16.81 -7.27 -14.47
C ARG A 140 -16.86 -8.70 -13.92
N PHE A 141 -16.42 -8.92 -12.68
CA PHE A 141 -16.34 -10.27 -12.11
C PHE A 141 -17.59 -10.65 -11.32
N GLY A 142 -18.37 -11.61 -11.83
CA GLY A 142 -19.46 -12.21 -11.07
C GLY A 142 -20.61 -11.24 -10.83
N GLU A 143 -21.14 -11.23 -9.60
CA GLU A 143 -22.32 -10.43 -9.25
C GLU A 143 -22.04 -8.92 -9.21
N LYS A 144 -23.05 -8.11 -9.57
CA LYS A 144 -22.97 -6.65 -9.52
C LYS A 144 -22.87 -6.18 -8.06
N ARG A 145 -21.84 -5.40 -7.76
CA ARG A 145 -21.56 -4.81 -6.44
C ARG A 145 -21.40 -3.31 -6.56
N SER A 146 -21.56 -2.59 -5.45
CA SER A 146 -21.31 -1.15 -5.42
C SER A 146 -19.84 -0.83 -5.70
N PHE A 147 -19.59 0.36 -6.24
CA PHE A 147 -18.24 0.87 -6.47
C PHE A 147 -17.38 0.81 -5.19
N GLY A 148 -17.92 1.28 -4.05
CA GLY A 148 -17.20 1.27 -2.78
C GLY A 148 -16.81 -0.13 -2.30
N THR A 149 -17.66 -1.14 -2.52
CA THR A 149 -17.33 -2.55 -2.21
C THR A 149 -16.17 -3.04 -3.08
N ASN A 150 -16.22 -2.81 -4.40
CA ASN A 150 -15.15 -3.24 -5.29
C ASN A 150 -13.84 -2.48 -5.02
N LEU A 151 -13.92 -1.18 -4.72
CA LEU A 151 -12.76 -0.38 -4.34
C LEU A 151 -12.11 -0.97 -3.08
N ASN A 152 -12.90 -1.27 -2.06
CA ASN A 152 -12.39 -1.85 -0.82
C ASN A 152 -11.74 -3.24 -1.04
N LEU A 153 -12.26 -4.05 -1.96
CA LEU A 153 -11.66 -5.33 -2.35
C LEU A 153 -10.33 -5.15 -3.09
N VAL A 154 -10.24 -4.20 -4.02
CA VAL A 154 -8.98 -3.84 -4.71
C VAL A 154 -7.93 -3.41 -3.69
N PHE A 155 -8.31 -2.52 -2.78
CA PHE A 155 -7.40 -2.06 -1.73
C PHE A 155 -7.05 -3.17 -0.74
N ALA A 156 -7.88 -4.20 -0.54
CA ALA A 156 -7.49 -5.39 0.23
C ALA A 156 -6.31 -6.10 -0.42
N ILE A 157 -6.35 -6.29 -1.74
CA ILE A 157 -5.26 -6.93 -2.50
C ILE A 157 -4.01 -6.07 -2.46
N LEU A 158 -4.15 -4.76 -2.68
CA LEU A 158 -3.04 -3.82 -2.62
C LEU A 158 -2.41 -3.77 -1.22
N THR A 159 -3.23 -3.75 -0.16
CA THR A 159 -2.79 -3.78 1.24
C THR A 159 -1.94 -5.01 1.53
N ALA A 160 -2.38 -6.19 1.06
CA ALA A 160 -1.59 -7.42 1.22
C ALA A 160 -0.21 -7.27 0.59
N GLY A 161 -0.13 -6.80 -0.67
CA GLY A 161 1.18 -6.56 -1.31
C GLY A 161 1.99 -5.46 -0.64
N SER A 162 1.37 -4.42 -0.08
CA SER A 162 2.07 -3.37 0.67
C SER A 162 2.74 -3.90 1.95
N ILE A 163 2.14 -4.87 2.63
CA ILE A 163 2.75 -5.54 3.80
C ILE A 163 4.03 -6.28 3.37
N PHE A 164 3.97 -7.04 2.28
CA PHE A 164 5.15 -7.73 1.77
C PHE A 164 6.18 -6.77 1.19
N GLY A 165 5.75 -5.71 0.50
CA GLY A 165 6.63 -4.65 0.01
C GLY A 165 7.41 -4.00 1.15
N LEU A 166 6.75 -3.72 2.29
CA LEU A 166 7.39 -3.26 3.52
C LEU A 166 8.46 -4.24 4.01
N ALA A 167 8.14 -5.53 4.06
CA ALA A 167 9.09 -6.57 4.49
C ALA A 167 10.29 -6.72 3.54
N LEU A 168 10.14 -6.35 2.27
CA LEU A 168 11.20 -6.39 1.26
C LEU A 168 12.03 -5.10 1.19
N MET A 169 11.64 -4.01 1.86
CA MET A 169 12.39 -2.76 1.83
C MET A 169 13.85 -2.89 2.29
N PRO A 170 14.20 -3.63 3.36
CA PRO A 170 15.60 -3.80 3.74
C PRO A 170 16.47 -4.40 2.63
N VAL A 171 15.90 -5.31 1.83
CA VAL A 171 16.60 -5.91 0.68
C VAL A 171 16.82 -4.87 -0.42
N ALA A 172 15.82 -4.03 -0.69
CA ALA A 172 15.93 -2.94 -1.65
C ALA A 172 17.00 -1.91 -1.22
N LEU A 173 17.11 -1.65 0.09
CA LEU A 173 18.02 -0.65 0.66
C LEU A 173 19.46 -1.16 0.82
N ALA A 174 19.69 -2.47 0.78
CA ALA A 174 21.04 -3.06 0.89
C ALA A 174 21.95 -2.76 -0.32
N GLY A 175 21.48 -2.05 -1.35
CA GLY A 175 22.27 -1.67 -2.52
C GLY A 175 22.64 -2.83 -3.45
N THR A 176 22.13 -4.03 -3.21
CA THR A 176 22.35 -5.23 -4.03
C THR A 176 21.35 -5.33 -5.20
N GLN A 177 20.73 -4.21 -5.57
CA GLN A 177 19.72 -4.17 -6.62
C GLN A 177 20.36 -4.42 -7.99
N THR A 178 20.23 -5.66 -8.45
CA THR A 178 20.43 -6.02 -9.86
C THR A 178 19.08 -6.03 -10.57
N ALA A 179 19.08 -5.92 -11.91
CA ALA A 179 17.86 -6.05 -12.71
C ALA A 179 17.09 -7.35 -12.39
N LEU A 180 17.82 -8.44 -12.12
CA LEU A 180 17.25 -9.72 -11.71
C LEU A 180 16.50 -9.62 -10.36
N MET A 181 17.06 -8.91 -9.38
CA MET A 181 16.41 -8.72 -8.08
C MET A 181 15.12 -7.92 -8.22
N SER A 182 15.11 -6.84 -9.00
CA SER A 182 13.90 -6.04 -9.27
C SER A 182 12.82 -6.89 -9.95
N PHE A 183 13.21 -7.77 -10.89
CA PHE A 183 12.29 -8.71 -11.53
C PHE A 183 11.70 -9.71 -10.52
N ILE A 184 12.54 -10.30 -9.66
CA ILE A 184 12.11 -11.25 -8.62
C ILE A 184 11.13 -10.60 -7.65
N VAL A 185 11.43 -9.40 -7.14
CA VAL A 185 10.53 -8.67 -6.24
C VAL A 185 9.18 -8.38 -6.91
N THR A 186 9.21 -7.93 -8.17
CA THR A 186 8.00 -7.65 -8.95
C THR A 186 7.16 -8.91 -9.18
N ALA A 187 7.82 -10.04 -9.49
CA ALA A 187 7.17 -11.33 -9.65
C ALA A 187 6.54 -11.82 -8.34
N ILE A 188 7.23 -11.68 -7.21
CA ILE A 188 6.72 -12.04 -5.88
C ILE A 188 5.49 -11.18 -5.54
N LEU A 189 5.54 -9.86 -5.73
CA LEU A 189 4.38 -8.98 -5.47
C LEU A 189 3.18 -9.33 -6.35
N THR A 190 3.42 -9.64 -7.63
CA THR A 190 2.35 -10.07 -8.55
C THR A 190 1.73 -11.39 -8.12
N LEU A 191 2.57 -12.34 -7.65
CA LEU A 191 2.11 -13.60 -7.11
C LEU A 191 1.29 -13.39 -5.83
N ILE A 192 1.72 -12.50 -4.94
CA ILE A 192 0.96 -12.15 -3.73
C ILE A 192 -0.41 -11.58 -4.10
N TYR A 193 -0.49 -10.63 -5.04
CA TYR A 193 -1.78 -10.09 -5.48
C TYR A 193 -2.71 -11.19 -6.01
N ALA A 194 -2.18 -12.10 -6.84
CA ALA A 194 -2.93 -13.22 -7.37
C ALA A 194 -3.39 -14.16 -6.25
N LEU A 195 -2.49 -14.57 -5.35
CA LEU A 195 -2.79 -15.49 -4.25
C LEU A 195 -3.80 -14.91 -3.27
N THR A 196 -3.70 -13.62 -2.93
CA THR A 196 -4.68 -12.93 -2.08
C THR A 196 -6.06 -12.97 -2.72
N PHE A 197 -6.19 -12.70 -4.02
CA PHE A 197 -7.47 -12.84 -4.72
C PHE A 197 -7.94 -14.30 -4.78
N ILE A 198 -7.10 -15.24 -5.19
CA ILE A 198 -7.47 -16.66 -5.36
C ILE A 198 -7.97 -17.26 -4.05
N ARG A 199 -7.27 -16.97 -2.94
CA ARG A 199 -7.64 -17.42 -1.59
C ARG A 199 -8.82 -16.63 -1.04
N GLY A 200 -8.95 -15.35 -1.39
CA GLY A 200 -10.01 -14.45 -0.94
C GLY A 200 -11.34 -14.60 -1.67
N ALA A 201 -11.32 -15.06 -2.92
CA ALA A 201 -12.47 -15.06 -3.81
C ALA A 201 -13.62 -15.92 -3.28
N THR A 202 -14.75 -15.27 -3.04
CA THR A 202 -16.04 -15.89 -2.74
C THR A 202 -16.70 -16.40 -4.02
N PRO A 203 -17.72 -17.27 -3.93
CA PRO A 203 -18.49 -17.70 -5.11
C PRO A 203 -19.06 -16.54 -5.94
N SER A 204 -19.43 -15.42 -5.29
CA SER A 204 -19.92 -14.22 -5.97
C SER A 204 -18.87 -13.45 -6.77
N LEU A 205 -17.57 -13.73 -6.57
CA LEU A 205 -16.46 -13.18 -7.35
C LEU A 205 -16.07 -14.12 -8.50
N ALA A 206 -15.97 -15.41 -8.21
CA ALA A 206 -15.55 -16.43 -9.17
C ALA A 206 -16.10 -17.82 -8.81
N ALA A 207 -16.74 -18.46 -9.79
CA ALA A 207 -17.18 -19.85 -9.70
C ALA A 207 -16.01 -20.80 -9.99
N GLY A 208 -15.83 -21.82 -9.14
CA GLY A 208 -14.79 -22.84 -9.28
C GLY A 208 -13.35 -22.35 -9.09
N MET A 209 -12.40 -23.28 -9.07
CA MET A 209 -10.97 -22.96 -8.89
C MET A 209 -10.38 -22.30 -10.14
N ALA A 210 -10.69 -22.82 -11.34
CA ALA A 210 -10.20 -22.27 -12.60
C ALA A 210 -10.60 -20.79 -12.77
N GLY A 211 -11.86 -20.45 -12.47
CA GLY A 211 -12.33 -19.07 -12.52
C GLY A 211 -11.59 -18.15 -11.54
N ARG A 212 -11.25 -18.64 -10.34
CA ARG A 212 -10.46 -17.88 -9.34
C ARG A 212 -9.05 -17.61 -9.82
N ILE A 213 -8.38 -18.63 -10.38
CA ILE A 213 -7.01 -18.51 -10.90
C ILE A 213 -6.97 -17.51 -12.04
N VAL A 214 -7.80 -17.69 -13.08
CA VAL A 214 -7.80 -16.80 -14.26
C VAL A 214 -8.10 -15.36 -13.87
N LYS A 215 -9.17 -15.13 -13.08
CA LYS A 215 -9.53 -13.78 -12.63
C LYS A 215 -8.48 -13.18 -11.69
N GLY A 216 -7.86 -13.99 -10.85
CA GLY A 216 -6.79 -13.56 -9.95
C GLY A 216 -5.54 -13.11 -10.70
N VAL A 217 -5.13 -13.85 -11.73
CA VAL A 217 -4.00 -13.49 -12.60
C VAL A 217 -4.31 -12.23 -13.41
N VAL A 218 -5.50 -12.14 -14.01
CA VAL A 218 -5.90 -10.94 -14.77
C VAL A 218 -5.90 -9.70 -13.87
N LEU A 219 -6.46 -9.81 -12.67
CA LEU A 219 -6.52 -8.70 -11.72
C LEU A 219 -5.13 -8.33 -11.18
N SER A 220 -4.27 -9.31 -10.87
CA SER A 220 -2.91 -9.04 -10.38
C SER A 220 -2.06 -8.34 -11.42
N ILE A 221 -2.11 -8.78 -12.69
CA ILE A 221 -1.42 -8.11 -13.80
C ILE A 221 -1.96 -6.69 -13.99
N THR A 222 -3.28 -6.51 -13.93
CA THR A 222 -3.91 -5.19 -14.03
C THR A 222 -3.43 -4.25 -12.92
N ILE A 223 -3.44 -4.72 -11.67
CA ILE A 223 -2.96 -3.96 -10.51
C ILE A 223 -1.48 -3.61 -10.69
N LEU A 224 -0.64 -4.59 -11.07
CA LEU A 224 0.79 -4.35 -11.30
C LEU A 224 1.00 -3.25 -12.35
N LEU A 225 0.36 -3.35 -13.51
CA LEU A 225 0.52 -2.35 -14.57
C LEU A 225 0.10 -0.95 -14.10
N LEU A 226 -1.01 -0.84 -13.36
CA LEU A 226 -1.48 0.44 -12.83
C LEU A 226 -0.54 1.00 -11.74
N VAL A 227 0.02 0.14 -10.88
CA VAL A 227 1.04 0.52 -9.90
C VAL A 227 2.29 1.05 -10.61
N LEU A 228 2.75 0.36 -11.67
CA LEU A 228 3.91 0.79 -12.46
C LEU A 228 3.65 2.13 -13.16
N ILE A 229 2.48 2.32 -13.75
CA ILE A 229 2.10 3.60 -14.38
C ILE A 229 2.05 4.72 -13.35
N GLY A 230 1.40 4.49 -12.20
CA GLY A 230 1.32 5.48 -11.13
C GLY A 230 2.70 5.84 -10.56
N GLY A 231 3.56 4.85 -10.37
CA GLY A 231 4.94 5.05 -9.90
C GLY A 231 5.82 5.77 -10.93
N PHE A 232 5.68 5.42 -12.21
CA PHE A 232 6.37 6.09 -13.31
C PHE A 232 5.96 7.57 -13.41
N LEU A 233 4.66 7.86 -13.34
CA LEU A 233 4.18 9.25 -13.34
C LEU A 233 4.65 10.02 -12.11
N ALA A 234 4.65 9.40 -10.93
CA ALA A 234 5.20 10.02 -9.72
C ALA A 234 6.68 10.38 -9.88
N ASN A 235 7.46 9.49 -10.48
CA ASN A 235 8.88 9.72 -10.76
C ASN A 235 9.08 10.90 -11.73
N ILE A 236 8.40 10.88 -12.89
CA ILE A 236 8.51 11.94 -13.90
C ILE A 236 8.08 13.30 -13.33
N LEU A 237 6.94 13.36 -12.64
CA LEU A 237 6.47 14.60 -12.04
C LEU A 237 7.43 15.11 -10.95
N SER A 238 7.96 14.22 -10.12
CA SER A 238 8.93 14.60 -9.09
C SER A 238 10.22 15.15 -9.70
N LEU A 239 10.69 14.56 -10.81
CA LEU A 239 11.85 15.03 -11.55
C LEU A 239 11.59 16.42 -12.15
N VAL A 240 10.49 16.59 -12.87
CA VAL A 240 10.14 17.87 -13.52
C VAL A 240 9.97 18.98 -12.49
N ILE A 241 9.24 18.71 -11.40
CA ILE A 241 9.02 19.70 -10.33
C ILE A 241 10.33 20.04 -9.64
N ALA A 242 11.16 19.05 -9.29
CA ALA A 242 12.46 19.31 -8.65
C ALA A 242 13.39 20.15 -9.54
N SER A 243 13.41 19.89 -10.85
CA SER A 243 14.21 20.64 -11.81
C SER A 243 13.72 22.07 -12.02
N ALA A 244 12.40 22.30 -12.02
CA ALA A 244 11.79 23.60 -12.26
C ALA A 244 11.57 24.42 -10.97
N TRP A 245 11.80 23.83 -9.79
CA TRP A 245 11.57 24.52 -8.52
C TRP A 245 12.50 25.74 -8.40
N PRO A 246 12.05 26.87 -7.83
CA PRO A 246 12.93 28.01 -7.56
C PRO A 246 14.06 27.65 -6.58
N ALA A 247 15.30 27.99 -6.93
CA ALA A 247 16.49 27.74 -6.09
C ALA A 247 16.45 28.55 -4.79
#